data_AF-A0AA38GLK3-F1
#
_entry.id   AF-A0AA38GLK3-F1
#
_cell.length_a   1.000
_cell.length_b   1.000
_cell.length_c   1.000
_cell.angle_alpha   90.00
_cell.angle_beta   90.00
_cell.angle_gamma   90.00
#
_symmetry.space_group_name_H-M   'P 1'
#
loop_
_entity.id
_entity.type
_entity.pdbx_description
1 polymer ?
#
loop_
_entity_poly.entity_id
_entity_poly.type
_entity_poly.pdbx_seq_one_letter_code
_entity_poly.pdbx_strand_id
1 'polypeptide(L)'
;FGCEVFVHIDKDDRTKLEAKSEKCTFISYGGDDFGFKCWSIKNKKIIWSRDVVFNEKVMYKQQLQENKEESKRQYAVVEDLPDGKVTHELVQEPT
;
A
#
# COMPACT_ATOMS: atom_id res chain seq x y z
N PHE A 1 -4.28 -2.81 -5.27
CA PHE A 1 -3.33 -2.15 -6.20
C PHE A 1 -2.79 -0.89 -5.54
N GLY A 2 -1.70 -0.31 -6.05
CA GLY A 2 -1.08 0.90 -5.49
C GLY A 2 0.08 0.66 -4.53
N CYS A 3 0.53 -0.58 -4.35
CA CYS A 3 1.64 -0.90 -3.46
C CYS A 3 3.00 -0.74 -4.13
N GLU A 4 4.03 -0.57 -3.31
CA GLU A 4 5.42 -0.55 -3.74
C GLU A 4 5.89 -1.94 -4.14
N VAL A 5 6.49 -2.02 -5.33
CA VAL A 5 7.06 -3.24 -5.88
C VAL A 5 8.43 -2.98 -6.49
N PHE A 6 9.24 -4.02 -6.60
CA PHE A 6 10.54 -3.99 -7.25
C PHE A 6 10.53 -4.92 -8.45
N VAL A 7 10.68 -4.35 -9.64
CA VAL A 7 10.72 -5.09 -10.91
C VAL A 7 12.16 -5.46 -11.22
N HIS A 8 12.43 -6.71 -11.61
CA HIS A 8 13.77 -7.12 -12.01
C HIS A 8 14.27 -6.35 -13.24
N ILE A 9 15.56 -5.98 -13.24
CA ILE A 9 16.25 -5.43 -14.41
C ILE A 9 17.28 -6.46 -14.87
N ASP A 10 17.16 -6.89 -16.13
CA ASP A 10 18.06 -7.86 -16.73
C ASP A 10 19.51 -7.38 -16.72
N LYS A 11 20.44 -8.34 -16.76
CA LYS A 11 21.88 -8.04 -16.67
C LYS A 11 22.38 -7.23 -17.87
N ASP A 12 21.77 -7.41 -19.04
CA ASP A 12 22.17 -6.73 -20.27
C ASP A 12 21.69 -5.26 -20.29
N ASP A 13 20.63 -4.96 -19.54
CA ASP A 13 20.03 -3.63 -19.42
C ASP A 13 20.64 -2.79 -18.28
N ARG A 14 21.65 -3.33 -17.56
CA ARG A 14 22.29 -2.64 -16.43
C ARG A 14 23.80 -2.79 -16.44
N THR A 15 24.49 -1.77 -15.93
CA THR A 15 25.93 -1.82 -15.68
C THR A 15 26.26 -2.54 -14.37
N LYS A 16 27.53 -2.94 -14.19
CA LYS A 16 27.99 -3.74 -13.03
C LYS A 16 27.66 -3.13 -11.66
N LEU A 17 27.58 -1.81 -11.58
CA LEU A 17 27.33 -1.07 -10.33
C LEU A 17 25.87 -0.59 -10.18
N GLU A 18 25.03 -0.80 -11.20
CA GLU A 18 23.63 -0.42 -11.13
C GLU A 18 22.78 -1.43 -10.34
N ALA A 19 21.67 -0.93 -9.80
CA ALA A 19 20.74 -1.74 -9.04
C ALA A 19 20.15 -2.87 -9.88
N LYS A 20 19.85 -4.00 -9.24
CA LYS A 20 19.30 -5.18 -9.91
C LYS A 20 17.79 -5.11 -10.18
N SER A 21 17.14 -4.09 -9.63
CA SER A 21 15.69 -3.95 -9.65
C SER A 21 15.29 -2.49 -9.60
N GLU A 22 14.16 -2.17 -10.23
CA GLU A 22 13.58 -0.84 -10.23
C GLU A 22 12.36 -0.76 -9.31
N LYS A 23 12.33 0.25 -8.45
CA LYS A 23 11.16 0.57 -7.62
C LYS A 23 10.02 1.11 -8.49
N CYS A 24 8.86 0.47 -8.41
CA CYS A 24 7.65 0.80 -9.16
C CYS A 24 6.41 0.76 -8.26
N THR A 25 5.29 1.26 -8.77
CA THR A 25 3.97 1.13 -8.14
C THR A 25 3.15 0.08 -8.88
N PHE A 26 2.61 -0.91 -8.16
CA PHE A 26 1.75 -1.93 -8.74
C PHE A 26 0.40 -1.35 -9.18
N ILE A 27 0.00 -1.53 -10.44
CA ILE A 27 -1.25 -1.00 -10.98
C ILE A 27 -2.30 -2.09 -11.15
N SER A 28 -1.96 -3.17 -11.84
CA SER A 28 -2.89 -4.24 -12.16
C SER A 28 -2.16 -5.52 -12.49
N TYR A 29 -2.88 -6.63 -12.51
CA TYR A 29 -2.45 -7.80 -13.25
C TYR A 29 -2.55 -7.51 -14.76
N GLY A 30 -1.68 -8.12 -15.55
CA GLY A 30 -1.80 -8.22 -17.00
C GLY A 30 -2.51 -9.50 -17.40
N GLY A 31 -2.74 -9.64 -18.71
CA GLY A 31 -3.17 -10.92 -19.27
C GLY A 31 -2.09 -12.00 -19.11
N ASP A 32 -2.43 -13.22 -19.50
CA ASP A 32 -1.59 -14.43 -19.32
C ASP A 32 -0.14 -14.24 -19.83
N ASP A 33 0.03 -13.45 -20.88
CA ASP A 33 1.33 -13.19 -21.50
C ASP A 33 2.17 -12.12 -20.80
N PHE A 34 1.55 -11.20 -20.04
CA PHE A 34 2.18 -9.93 -19.64
C PHE A 34 2.53 -9.84 -18.14
N GLY A 35 2.07 -10.76 -17.29
CA GLY A 35 2.43 -10.77 -15.87
C GLY A 35 1.79 -9.63 -15.09
N PHE A 36 2.59 -8.79 -14.42
CA PHE A 36 2.12 -7.63 -13.64
C PHE A 36 2.35 -6.31 -14.37
N LYS A 37 1.41 -5.39 -14.24
CA LYS A 37 1.49 -4.00 -14.72
C LYS A 37 1.98 -3.09 -13.59
N CYS A 38 3.14 -2.47 -13.79
CA CYS A 38 3.79 -1.61 -12.82
C CYS A 38 4.09 -0.23 -13.43
N TRP A 39 3.91 0.84 -12.66
CA TRP A 39 4.30 2.20 -13.06
C TRP A 39 5.67 2.53 -12.50
N SER A 40 6.63 2.83 -13.37
CA SER A 40 7.88 3.45 -12.97
C SER A 40 7.72 4.96 -12.93
N ILE A 41 7.92 5.56 -11.75
CA ILE A 41 7.97 7.01 -11.58
C ILE A 41 9.25 7.59 -12.20
N LYS A 42 10.37 6.85 -12.10
CA LYS A 42 11.69 7.28 -12.59
C LYS A 42 11.68 7.42 -14.11
N ASN A 43 11.18 6.41 -14.80
CA ASN A 43 11.15 6.34 -16.26
C ASN A 43 9.83 6.84 -16.86
N LYS A 44 8.84 7.20 -16.03
CA LYS A 44 7.50 7.66 -16.43
C LYS A 44 6.85 6.73 -17.47
N LYS A 45 6.96 5.41 -17.25
CA LYS A 45 6.48 4.38 -18.17
C LYS A 45 5.79 3.23 -17.44
N ILE A 46 4.92 2.54 -18.16
CA ILE A 46 4.35 1.27 -17.73
C ILE A 46 5.35 0.17 -18.05
N ILE A 47 5.61 -0.70 -17.07
CA ILE A 47 6.43 -1.89 -17.18
C ILE A 47 5.54 -3.10 -16.99
N TRP A 48 5.65 -4.06 -17.90
CA TRP A 48 5.02 -5.38 -17.79
C TRP A 48 6.11 -6.38 -17.42
N SER A 49 5.97 -7.04 -16.27
CA SER A 49 6.96 -8.03 -15.83
C SER A 49 6.28 -9.14 -15.03
N ARG A 50 6.76 -10.37 -15.24
CA ARG A 50 6.42 -11.53 -14.41
C ARG A 50 7.30 -11.63 -13.17
N ASP A 51 8.49 -11.04 -13.21
CA ASP A 51 9.45 -11.02 -12.10
C ASP A 51 9.33 -9.69 -11.32
N VAL A 52 8.49 -9.73 -10.29
CA VAL A 52 8.15 -8.59 -9.43
C VAL A 52 8.13 -9.05 -7.98
N VAL A 53 8.85 -8.33 -7.12
CA VAL A 53 8.87 -8.55 -5.67
C VAL A 53 8.06 -7.46 -4.97
N PHE A 54 7.10 -7.87 -4.14
CA PHE A 54 6.26 -6.94 -3.37
C PHE A 54 6.97 -6.52 -2.07
N ASN A 55 6.89 -5.22 -1.74
CA ASN A 55 7.39 -4.74 -0.45
C ASN A 55 6.34 -4.90 0.65
N GLU A 56 6.22 -6.12 1.16
CA GLU A 56 5.26 -6.48 2.22
C GLU A 56 5.39 -5.61 3.48
N LYS A 57 6.61 -5.17 3.83
CA LYS A 57 6.85 -4.34 5.03
C LYS A 57 6.13 -3.00 4.97
N VAL A 58 5.99 -2.42 3.79
CA VAL A 58 5.26 -1.15 3.59
C VAL A 58 3.76 -1.42 3.49
N MET A 59 3.37 -2.51 2.82
CA MET A 59 1.96 -2.87 2.66
C MET A 59 1.23 -3.04 4.00
N TYR A 60 1.83 -3.76 4.96
CA TYR A 60 1.18 -3.96 6.26
C TYR A 60 1.20 -2.72 7.16
N LYS A 61 2.21 -1.84 7.02
CA LYS A 61 2.28 -0.60 7.81
C LYS A 61 1.21 0.40 7.42
N GLN A 62 0.85 0.46 6.14
CA GLN A 62 -0.19 1.36 5.64
C GLN A 62 -1.55 0.98 6.21
N GLN A 63 -1.89 -0.32 6.23
CA GLN A 63 -3.11 -0.82 6.91
C GLN A 63 -3.12 -0.53 8.41
N LEU A 64 -1.99 -0.69 9.12
CA LEU A 64 -1.92 -0.40 10.55
C LEU A 64 -2.04 1.10 10.87
N GLN A 65 -1.56 1.98 9.99
CA GLN A 65 -1.70 3.42 10.13
C GLN A 65 -3.14 3.88 9.83
N GLU A 66 -3.74 3.37 8.75
CA GLU A 66 -5.15 3.61 8.42
C GLU A 66 -6.07 3.17 9.56
N ASN A 67 -5.88 1.97 10.12
CA ASN A 67 -6.64 1.50 11.27
C ASN A 67 -6.43 2.37 12.53
N LYS A 68 -5.20 2.88 12.74
CA LYS A 68 -4.93 3.82 13.83
C LYS A 68 -5.59 5.18 13.61
N GLU A 69 -5.65 5.68 12.39
CA GLU A 69 -6.28 6.96 12.04
C GLU A 69 -7.81 6.87 11.94
N GLU A 70 -8.36 5.70 11.65
CA GLU A 70 -9.79 5.45 11.71
C GLU A 70 -10.25 5.34 13.17
N SER A 71 -9.48 4.61 13.98
CA SER A 71 -9.60 4.64 15.44
C SER A 71 -9.48 6.09 15.92
N LYS A 72 -8.40 6.82 15.58
CA LYS A 72 -8.32 8.30 15.39
C LYS A 72 -9.62 9.10 15.49
N ARG A 73 -10.41 8.88 14.45
CA ARG A 73 -11.58 9.68 14.11
C ARG A 73 -12.79 9.19 14.88
N GLN A 74 -12.89 7.89 15.16
CA GLN A 74 -13.97 7.34 15.98
C GLN A 74 -14.01 7.96 17.39
N TYR A 75 -12.86 8.23 18.01
CA TYR A 75 -12.82 8.94 19.30
C TYR A 75 -12.77 10.47 19.20
N ALA A 76 -12.52 11.05 18.02
CA ALA A 76 -12.56 12.50 17.84
C ALA A 76 -13.94 13.03 17.43
N VAL A 77 -14.85 12.19 16.92
CA VAL A 77 -16.22 12.60 16.53
C VAL A 77 -17.14 12.81 17.74
N VAL A 78 -16.69 12.53 18.96
CA VAL A 78 -17.37 12.92 20.20
C VAL A 78 -16.94 14.32 20.64
N GLU A 79 -17.29 15.37 19.90
CA GLU A 79 -17.20 16.75 20.43
C GLU A 79 -18.54 17.17 21.07
N ASP A 80 -18.50 17.12 22.40
CA ASP A 80 -19.16 17.91 23.46
C ASP A 80 -20.42 18.75 23.16
N LEU A 81 -21.55 18.31 23.74
CA LEU A 81 -22.58 19.20 24.28
C LEU A 81 -22.32 19.37 25.79
N PRO A 82 -22.32 20.60 26.34
CA PRO A 82 -22.02 20.83 27.74
C PRO A 82 -23.25 20.51 28.58
N ASP A 83 -23.21 19.40 29.30
CA ASP A 83 -23.15 19.36 30.77
C ASP A 83 -23.39 17.94 31.26
N GLY A 84 -22.58 17.56 32.25
CA GLY A 84 -22.23 16.18 32.54
C GLY A 84 -23.37 15.21 32.88
N LYS A 85 -23.35 14.05 32.24
CA LYS A 85 -23.54 12.73 32.86
C LYS A 85 -22.71 11.70 32.10
N VAL A 86 -21.81 11.00 32.80
CA VAL A 86 -21.08 9.86 32.26
C VAL A 86 -22.04 8.67 32.23
N THR A 87 -22.41 8.21 31.03
CA THR A 87 -23.01 6.89 30.83
C THR A 87 -22.04 6.04 30.02
N HIS A 88 -21.42 5.05 30.66
CA HIS A 88 -20.74 3.97 29.97
C HIS A 88 -21.81 3.03 29.38
N GLU A 89 -22.04 3.08 28.07
CA GLU A 89 -22.70 1.96 27.38
C GLU A 89 -21.64 1.20 26.55
N LEU A 90 -21.40 -0.05 26.96
CA LEU A 90 -20.75 -1.05 26.12
C LEU A 90 -21.68 -1.30 24.91
N VAL A 91 -21.28 -0.85 23.73
CA VAL A 91 -21.94 -1.28 22.49
C VAL A 91 -21.61 -2.77 22.29
N GLN A 92 -22.63 -3.61 22.39
CA GLN A 92 -22.58 -5.03 22.12
C GLN A 92 -22.22 -5.29 20.65
N GLU A 93 -21.38 -6.30 20.40
CA GLU A 93 -20.98 -6.74 19.06
C GLU A 93 -22.21 -7.17 18.22
N PRO A 94 -22.29 -6.84 16.91
CA PRO A 94 -23.34 -7.37 16.07
C PRO A 94 -23.08 -8.85 15.74
N THR A 95 -24.15 -9.64 15.86
CA THR A 95 -24.26 -11.07 15.49
C THR A 95 -24.07 -11.29 13.99
#